data_AF-A0A968M685-F1
#
_entry.id   AF-A0A968M685-F1
#
_cell.length_a   1.000
_cell.length_b   1.000
_cell.length_c   1.000
_cell.angle_alpha   90.00
_cell.angle_beta   90.00
_cell.angle_gamma   90.00
#
_symmetry.space_group_name_H-M   'P 1'
#
loop_
_entity.id
_entity.type
_entity.pdbx_description
1 polymer ?
#
loop_
_entity_poly.entity_id
_entity_poly.type
_entity_poly.pdbx_seq_one_letter_code
_entity_poly.pdbx_strand_id
1 'polypeptide(L)'
;MIVTSIASMSWKTTATKASNSPNIVFILTDDLNNAEVDYMPQLKSLMVDGGVSFSNYFVNISLCCPSRATILRGQYAHNTGVYSNKKATAALSIFIAMG
;
A
#
# COMPACT_ATOMS: atom_id res chain seq x y z
N MET A 1 -28.42 -26.26 13.98
CA MET A 1 -27.88 -26.74 12.68
C MET A 1 -28.84 -26.33 11.58
N ILE A 2 -28.56 -25.23 10.90
CA ILE A 2 -29.10 -24.93 9.58
C ILE A 2 -27.88 -24.54 8.75
N VAL A 3 -27.44 -25.45 7.90
CA VAL A 3 -26.39 -25.18 6.91
C VAL A 3 -27.13 -24.72 5.65
N THR A 4 -27.14 -23.42 5.37
CA THR A 4 -27.59 -22.90 4.08
C THR A 4 -26.41 -22.90 3.11
N SER A 5 -26.56 -23.65 2.03
CA SER A 5 -25.57 -23.82 0.96
C SER A 5 -25.23 -22.48 0.31
N ILE A 6 -23.95 -22.10 0.32
CA ILE A 6 -23.41 -21.13 -0.64
C ILE A 6 -23.31 -21.82 -2.00
N ALA A 7 -24.08 -21.36 -2.97
CA ALA A 7 -23.92 -21.76 -4.35
C ALA A 7 -22.53 -21.33 -4.83
N SER A 8 -21.76 -22.28 -5.38
CA SER A 8 -20.44 -22.04 -5.96
C SER A 8 -20.57 -21.10 -7.16
N MET A 9 -20.26 -19.82 -6.97
CA MET A 9 -20.07 -18.88 -8.06
C MET A 9 -18.77 -19.28 -8.79
N SER A 10 -18.90 -19.98 -9.91
CA SER A 10 -17.76 -20.32 -10.77
C SER A 10 -17.26 -19.06 -11.45
N TRP A 11 -16.19 -18.48 -10.91
CA TRP A 11 -15.45 -17.39 -11.53
C TRP A 11 -14.74 -17.96 -12.76
N LYS A 12 -15.20 -17.58 -13.95
CA LYS A 12 -14.50 -17.88 -15.19
C LYS A 12 -13.19 -17.11 -15.21
N THR A 13 -12.09 -17.80 -14.93
CA THR A 13 -10.74 -17.26 -15.16
C THR A 13 -10.43 -17.38 -16.64
N THR A 14 -10.66 -16.31 -17.40
CA THR A 14 -10.11 -16.23 -18.75
C THR A 14 -8.60 -16.03 -18.61
N ALA A 15 -7.82 -17.02 -19.04
CA ALA A 15 -6.37 -16.91 -19.06
C ALA A 15 -5.95 -15.83 -20.08
N THR A 16 -5.67 -14.62 -19.61
CA THR A 16 -5.05 -13.57 -20.40
C THR A 16 -3.61 -13.96 -20.70
N LYS A 17 -3.19 -13.82 -21.97
CA LYS A 17 -1.79 -13.99 -22.39
C LYS A 17 -0.89 -13.18 -21.45
N ALA A 18 0.08 -13.84 -20.82
CA ALA A 18 0.99 -13.18 -19.89
C ALA A 18 1.64 -11.98 -20.60
N SER A 19 1.38 -10.78 -20.08
CA SER A 19 2.09 -9.58 -20.49
C SER A 19 3.57 -9.75 -20.14
N ASN A 20 4.48 -9.34 -21.03
CA ASN A 20 5.91 -9.34 -20.74
C ASN A 20 6.28 -8.32 -19.64
N SER A 21 5.33 -7.46 -19.23
CA SER A 21 5.48 -6.56 -18.09
C SER A 21 4.87 -7.21 -16.85
N PRO A 22 5.63 -7.39 -15.76
CA PRO A 22 5.07 -7.90 -14.50
C PRO A 22 4.03 -6.91 -13.95
N ASN A 23 3.01 -7.44 -13.27
CA ASN A 23 2.07 -6.61 -12.53
C ASN A 23 2.74 -6.10 -11.25
N ILE A 24 2.42 -4.85 -10.87
CA ILE A 24 2.85 -4.28 -9.59
C ILE A 24 1.63 -4.16 -8.69
N VAL A 25 1.65 -4.85 -7.55
CA VAL A 25 0.65 -4.70 -6.48
C VAL A 25 1.34 -4.00 -5.31
N PHE A 26 0.95 -2.75 -5.04
CA PHE A 26 1.49 -1.97 -3.94
C PHE A 26 0.56 -2.04 -2.73
N ILE A 27 1.06 -2.59 -1.62
CA ILE A 27 0.33 -2.71 -0.35
C ILE A 27 0.98 -1.74 0.64
N LEU A 28 0.17 -0.87 1.23
CA LEU A 28 0.61 0.11 2.24
C LEU A 28 -0.21 -0.07 3.52
N THR A 29 0.47 -0.17 4.65
CA THR A 29 -0.12 -0.19 5.98
C THR A 29 0.16 1.14 6.69
N ASP A 30 -0.89 1.78 7.19
CA ASP A 30 -0.76 3.02 7.99
C ASP A 30 -0.24 2.66 9.39
N ASP A 31 0.69 3.45 9.93
CA ASP A 31 1.27 3.32 11.28
C ASP A 31 1.91 1.97 11.65
N LEU A 32 2.30 1.14 10.67
CA LEU A 32 3.01 -0.12 10.93
C LEU A 32 4.44 0.12 11.40
N ASN A 33 4.77 -0.39 12.59
CA ASN A 33 6.12 -0.45 13.10
C ASN A 33 6.78 -1.82 12.82
N ASN A 34 8.12 -1.86 12.80
CA ASN A 34 8.86 -3.09 12.49
C ASN A 34 8.65 -4.22 13.51
N ALA A 35 8.44 -3.89 14.79
CA ALA A 35 8.24 -4.89 15.83
C ALA A 35 6.86 -5.58 15.71
N GLU A 36 5.86 -4.92 15.14
CA GLU A 36 4.53 -5.49 14.92
C GLU A 36 4.54 -6.60 13.87
N VAL A 37 5.46 -6.56 12.91
CA VAL A 37 5.65 -7.62 11.91
C VAL A 37 5.89 -8.96 12.61
N ASP A 38 6.46 -8.96 13.82
CA ASP A 38 6.73 -10.20 14.53
C ASP A 38 5.50 -11.04 14.87
N TYR A 39 4.35 -10.38 14.96
CA TYR A 39 3.07 -10.96 15.30
C TYR A 39 2.17 -11.20 14.07
N MET A 40 2.71 -11.07 12.86
CA MET A 40 1.99 -11.24 11.58
C MET A 40 2.47 -12.48 10.81
N PRO A 41 2.12 -13.71 11.22
CA PRO A 41 2.66 -14.93 10.64
C PRO A 41 2.33 -15.09 9.14
N GLN A 42 1.16 -14.63 8.71
CA GLN A 42 0.80 -14.65 7.29
C GLN A 42 1.64 -13.69 6.46
N LEU A 43 1.91 -12.48 6.97
CA LEU A 43 2.78 -11.51 6.31
C LEU A 43 4.20 -12.07 6.15
N LYS A 44 4.74 -12.68 7.22
CA LYS A 44 6.06 -13.31 7.19
C LYS A 44 6.16 -14.38 6.11
N SER A 45 5.23 -15.33 6.13
CA SER A 45 5.20 -16.44 5.18
C SER A 45 4.97 -15.99 3.73
N LEU A 46 4.12 -14.99 3.49
CA LEU A 46 3.77 -14.56 2.14
C LEU A 46 4.76 -13.56 1.52
N MET A 47 5.42 -12.73 2.34
CA MET A 47 6.20 -11.59 1.83
C MET A 47 7.63 -11.52 2.35
N VAL A 48 7.90 -11.92 3.60
CA VAL A 48 9.24 -11.79 4.20
C VAL A 48 10.14 -12.96 3.79
N ASP A 49 9.69 -14.20 4.01
CA ASP A 49 10.52 -15.40 3.85
C ASP A 49 10.89 -15.69 2.39
N GLY A 50 10.02 -15.29 1.44
CA GLY A 50 10.22 -15.48 0.00
C GLY A 50 10.57 -14.18 -0.75
N GLY A 51 10.77 -13.07 -0.04
CA GLY A 51 10.93 -11.74 -0.63
C GLY A 51 12.23 -11.05 -0.22
N VAL A 52 12.25 -9.73 -0.42
CA VAL A 52 13.36 -8.87 -0.02
C VAL A 52 12.82 -7.86 1.00
N SER A 53 13.47 -7.80 2.17
CA SER A 53 13.12 -6.87 3.24
C SER A 53 14.21 -5.80 3.39
N PHE A 54 13.79 -4.55 3.55
CA PHE A 54 14.68 -3.42 3.82
C PHE A 54 14.61 -3.06 5.30
N SER A 55 15.65 -3.34 6.06
CA SER A 55 15.70 -3.08 7.51
C SER A 55 15.90 -1.60 7.87
N ASN A 56 16.43 -0.81 6.93
CA ASN A 56 16.69 0.62 7.10
C ASN A 56 15.85 1.41 6.10
N TYR A 57 14.60 1.73 6.47
CA TYR A 57 13.74 2.63 5.72
C TYR A 57 13.39 3.85 6.58
N PHE A 58 13.11 4.98 5.93
CA PHE A 58 12.85 6.25 6.60
C PHE A 58 11.66 6.95 5.96
N VAL A 59 10.90 7.65 6.79
CA VAL A 59 9.84 8.57 6.36
C VAL A 59 10.30 9.98 6.71
N ASN A 60 10.39 10.86 5.72
CA ASN A 60 10.85 12.24 5.90
C ASN A 60 9.89 13.08 6.75
N ILE A 61 8.58 12.89 6.58
CA ILE A 61 7.53 13.46 7.43
C ILE A 61 6.56 12.34 7.82
N SER A 62 6.64 11.87 9.06
CA SER A 62 5.86 10.74 9.59
C SER A 62 4.41 11.13 9.91
N LEU A 63 3.70 11.67 8.93
CA LEU A 63 2.27 11.92 8.95
C LEU A 63 1.64 11.26 7.72
N CYS A 64 0.44 10.68 7.89
CA CYS A 64 -0.26 9.88 6.87
C CYS A 64 -0.37 10.53 5.47
N CYS A 65 -0.78 11.80 5.37
CA CYS A 65 -0.93 12.50 4.09
C CYS A 65 0.41 12.81 3.40
N PRO A 66 1.39 13.47 4.05
CA PRO A 66 2.67 13.76 3.41
C PRO A 66 3.49 12.49 3.11
N SER A 67 3.39 11.43 3.92
CA SER A 67 4.07 10.16 3.65
C SER A 67 3.52 9.50 2.38
N ARG A 68 2.19 9.39 2.25
CA ARG A 68 1.55 8.87 1.02
C ARG A 68 1.87 9.70 -0.21
N ALA A 69 1.84 11.03 -0.10
CA ALA A 69 2.19 11.90 -1.21
C ALA A 69 3.64 11.68 -1.68
N THR A 70 4.57 11.55 -0.72
CA THR A 70 5.99 11.28 -1.00
C THR A 70 6.20 9.92 -1.66
N ILE A 71 5.53 8.87 -1.17
CA ILE A 71 5.59 7.51 -1.74
C ILE A 71 5.09 7.48 -3.18
N LEU A 72 3.93 8.11 -3.45
CA LEU A 72 3.28 8.04 -4.75
C LEU A 72 3.92 8.96 -5.80
N ARG A 73 4.58 10.05 -5.39
CA ARG A 73 5.23 11.01 -6.30
C ARG A 73 6.75 10.83 -6.40
N GLY A 74 7.36 10.12 -5.47
CA GLY A 74 8.83 10.03 -5.37
C GLY A 74 9.50 11.38 -5.06
N GLN A 75 8.79 12.29 -4.39
CA GLN A 75 9.21 13.67 -4.14
C GLN A 75 9.11 14.00 -2.66
N TYR A 76 10.06 14.77 -2.12
CA TYR A 76 9.97 15.27 -0.75
C TYR A 76 8.77 16.20 -0.56
N ALA A 77 8.31 16.34 0.68
CA ALA A 77 7.18 17.20 1.06
C ALA A 77 7.30 18.66 0.57
N HIS A 78 8.53 19.19 0.49
CA HIS A 78 8.75 20.54 -0.03
C HIS A 78 8.39 20.69 -1.52
N ASN A 79 8.46 19.59 -2.27
CA ASN A 79 8.09 19.51 -3.68
C ASN A 79 6.63 19.06 -3.86
N THR A 80 6.06 18.27 -2.94
CA THR A 80 4.65 17.83 -3.04
C THR A 80 3.67 18.84 -2.47
N GLY A 81 4.12 19.82 -1.67
CA GLY A 81 3.27 20.82 -1.03
C GLY A 81 2.35 20.26 0.07
N VAL A 82 2.38 18.95 0.33
CA VAL A 82 1.61 18.30 1.38
C VAL A 82 2.49 18.21 2.63
N TYR A 83 2.13 18.93 3.69
CA TYR A 83 2.91 19.01 4.93
C TYR A 83 2.16 18.55 6.19
N SER A 84 0.86 18.31 6.09
CA SER A 84 0.03 18.01 7.25
C SER A 84 -1.12 17.07 6.91
N ASN A 85 -1.64 16.39 7.93
CA ASN A 85 -2.91 15.68 7.86
C ASN A 85 -4.12 16.61 7.98
N LYS A 86 -3.92 17.85 8.49
CA LYS A 86 -5.02 18.80 8.69
C LYS A 86 -5.46 19.38 7.34
N LYS A 87 -6.77 19.35 7.09
CA LYS A 87 -7.49 19.58 5.81
C LYS A 87 -7.23 18.52 4.71
N ALA A 88 -8.05 17.47 4.73
CA ALA A 88 -8.13 16.45 3.68
C ALA A 88 -8.44 17.05 2.28
N THR A 89 -9.26 18.11 2.23
CA THR A 89 -9.56 18.85 1.00
C THR A 89 -8.37 19.64 0.46
N ALA A 90 -7.37 19.99 1.28
CA ALA A 90 -6.16 20.64 0.77
C ALA A 90 -5.15 19.59 0.27
N ALA A 91 -4.87 18.55 1.07
CA ALA A 91 -3.85 17.57 0.71
C ALA A 91 -4.20 16.78 -0.56
N LEU A 92 -5.43 16.29 -0.69
CA LEU A 92 -5.85 15.57 -1.89
C LEU A 92 -5.95 16.50 -3.11
N SER A 93 -6.50 17.71 -2.94
CA SER A 93 -6.58 18.67 -4.04
C SER A 93 -5.21 19.17 -4.50
N ILE A 94 -4.25 19.38 -3.58
CA ILE A 94 -2.85 19.69 -3.92
C ILE A 94 -2.24 18.52 -4.69
N PHE A 95 -2.41 17.29 -4.20
CA PHE A 95 -1.88 16.10 -4.85
C PHE A 95 -2.41 15.93 -6.27
N ILE A 96 -3.73 16.09 -6.48
CA ILE A 96 -4.37 15.99 -7.80
C ILE A 96 -3.98 17.17 -8.71
N ALA A 97 -3.91 18.40 -8.18
CA ALA A 97 -3.57 19.58 -8.97
C ALA A 97 -2.14 19.56 -9.52
N MET A 98 -1.27 18.74 -8.95
CA MET A 98 0.13 18.63 -9.34
C MET A 98 0.40 17.51 -10.37
N GLY A 99 -0.66 16.86 -10.87
CA GLY A 99 -0.63 15.88 -11.97
C GLY A 99 -0.41 14.46 -11.51
#